data_AF-A0A6B3HNN4-F1
#
_entry.id   AF-A0A6B3HNN4-F1
#
_cell.length_a   1.000
_cell.length_b   1.000
_cell.length_c   1.000
_cell.angle_alpha   90.00
_cell.angle_beta   90.00
_cell.angle_gamma   90.00
#
_symmetry.space_group_name_H-M   'P 1'
#
loop_
_entity.id
_entity.type
_entity.pdbx_description
1 polymer ?
#
loop_
_entity_poly.entity_id
_entity_poly.type
_entity_poly.pdbx_seq_one_letter_code
_entity_poly.pdbx_strand_id
1 'polypeptide(L)'
;PEGLTFREWIRTGAPRPPVQADLDYHITTLFPPVRPRGHLELRMIDAQSGADGWLVPLAVATALFDDPEAAETVYRTVKPLAESAGSAAAPRNPLWTTAAREGLADPELRAAAVVCFETALTALDRMGASEAVRNTVAAFNDRYVVRGRCPADDLLRPGALAGLSLPTGSPDGPSNGPAAPPHSGRVTSA
;
A
#
# COMPACT_ATOMS: atom_id res chain seq x y z
N PRO A 1 3.42 -2.56 -27.54
CA PRO A 1 3.24 -1.58 -28.63
C PRO A 1 2.32 -0.45 -28.14
N GLU A 2 2.58 0.79 -28.55
CA GLU A 2 1.68 1.90 -28.23
C GLU A 2 0.29 1.67 -28.86
N GLY A 3 -0.76 2.16 -28.18
CA GLY A 3 -2.13 2.09 -28.68
C GLY A 3 -2.79 0.70 -28.65
N LEU A 4 -2.10 -0.34 -28.18
CA LEU A 4 -2.65 -1.69 -28.07
C LEU A 4 -2.80 -2.13 -26.62
N THR A 5 -3.94 -2.74 -26.30
CA THR A 5 -4.05 -3.57 -25.11
C THR A 5 -3.21 -4.85 -25.27
N PHE A 6 -2.73 -5.43 -24.17
CA PHE A 6 -1.99 -6.68 -24.24
C PHE A 6 -2.85 -7.83 -24.81
N ARG A 7 -4.16 -7.81 -24.55
CA ARG A 7 -5.13 -8.77 -25.11
C ARG A 7 -5.20 -8.70 -26.64
N GLU A 8 -5.25 -7.49 -27.21
CA GLU A 8 -5.26 -7.31 -28.67
C GLU A 8 -3.93 -7.77 -29.28
N TRP A 9 -2.82 -7.49 -28.61
CA TRP A 9 -1.51 -7.91 -29.08
C TRP A 9 -1.36 -9.45 -29.14
N ILE A 10 -1.83 -10.17 -28.11
CA ILE A 10 -1.87 -11.64 -28.12
C ILE A 10 -2.71 -12.16 -29.29
N ARG A 11 -3.89 -11.55 -29.52
CA ARG A 11 -4.82 -12.02 -30.56
C ARG A 11 -4.34 -11.76 -31.98
N THR A 12 -3.69 -10.63 -32.21
CA THR A 12 -3.28 -10.20 -33.55
C THR A 12 -1.88 -10.68 -33.91
N GLY A 13 -0.98 -10.84 -32.93
CA GLY A 13 0.43 -11.15 -33.17
C GLY A 13 1.19 -10.05 -33.92
N ALA A 14 0.62 -8.85 -34.06
CA ALA A 14 1.22 -7.70 -34.72
C ALA A 14 1.65 -6.63 -33.69
N PRO A 15 2.76 -5.91 -33.89
CA PRO A 15 3.67 -5.94 -35.05
C PRO A 15 4.63 -7.15 -35.06
N ARG A 16 4.68 -7.90 -33.96
CA ARG A 16 5.33 -9.21 -33.83
C ARG A 16 4.61 -10.00 -32.72
N PRO A 17 4.73 -11.34 -32.67
CA PRO A 17 4.20 -12.10 -31.54
C PRO A 17 4.79 -11.60 -30.20
N PRO A 18 3.98 -11.47 -29.13
CA PRO A 18 4.49 -11.14 -27.81
C PRO A 18 5.33 -12.30 -27.24
N VAL A 19 6.36 -11.96 -26.47
CA VAL A 19 7.18 -12.89 -25.69
C VAL A 19 6.97 -12.66 -24.19
N GLN A 20 7.48 -13.56 -23.35
CA GLN A 20 7.34 -13.45 -21.88
C GLN A 20 7.81 -12.09 -21.34
N ALA A 21 8.96 -11.59 -21.84
CA ALA A 21 9.50 -10.29 -21.43
C ALA A 21 8.53 -9.12 -21.72
N ASP A 22 7.67 -9.24 -22.74
CA ASP A 22 6.66 -8.23 -23.03
C ASP A 22 5.53 -8.23 -22.01
N LEU A 23 5.12 -9.41 -21.53
CA LEU A 23 4.14 -9.54 -20.45
C LEU A 23 4.72 -8.99 -19.15
N ASP A 24 5.96 -9.36 -18.84
CA ASP A 24 6.66 -8.88 -17.64
C ASP A 24 6.74 -7.35 -17.65
N TYR A 25 7.12 -6.77 -18.79
CA TYR A 25 7.12 -5.32 -18.99
C TYR A 25 5.71 -4.72 -18.87
N HIS A 26 4.71 -5.29 -19.55
CA HIS A 26 3.32 -4.80 -19.49
C HIS A 26 2.80 -4.74 -18.05
N ILE A 27 3.08 -5.75 -17.22
CA ILE A 27 2.67 -5.75 -15.82
C ILE A 27 3.34 -4.60 -15.04
N THR A 28 4.57 -4.19 -15.40
CA THR A 28 5.22 -3.05 -14.73
C THR A 28 4.56 -1.70 -15.03
N THR A 29 3.85 -1.59 -16.16
CA THR A 29 3.11 -0.37 -16.53
C THR A 29 1.73 -0.28 -15.87
N LEU A 30 1.32 -1.32 -15.14
CA LEU A 30 0.11 -1.30 -14.34
C LEU A 30 0.41 -0.73 -12.94
N PHE A 31 -0.42 0.22 -12.52
CA PHE A 31 -0.36 0.87 -11.21
C PHE A 31 -1.62 0.63 -10.37
N PRO A 32 -2.03 -0.64 -10.15
CA PRO A 32 -3.15 -0.92 -9.26
C PRO A 32 -2.76 -0.58 -7.81
N PRO A 33 -3.73 -0.24 -6.95
CA PRO A 33 -3.44 -0.01 -5.53
C PRO A 33 -2.87 -1.23 -4.80
N VAL A 34 -3.26 -2.44 -5.23
CA VAL A 34 -2.67 -3.70 -4.77
C VAL A 34 -2.13 -4.47 -5.97
N ARG A 35 -0.83 -4.79 -5.97
CA ARG A 35 -0.19 -5.53 -7.07
C ARG A 35 0.20 -6.96 -6.63
N PRO A 36 -0.24 -8.01 -7.34
CA PRO A 36 0.21 -9.37 -7.08
C PRO A 36 1.52 -9.68 -7.81
N ARG A 37 2.52 -10.21 -7.09
CA ARG A 37 3.86 -10.58 -7.62
C ARG A 37 4.44 -11.90 -7.08
N GLY A 38 3.60 -12.74 -6.46
CA GLY A 38 4.03 -13.83 -5.57
C GLY A 38 3.94 -13.44 -4.08
N HIS A 39 3.91 -12.13 -3.84
CA HIS A 39 3.47 -11.45 -2.63
C HIS A 39 2.46 -10.36 -3.01
N LEU A 40 1.83 -9.73 -2.03
CA LEU A 40 1.00 -8.54 -2.21
C LEU A 40 1.85 -7.29 -2.01
N GLU A 41 1.76 -6.35 -2.94
CA GLU A 41 2.34 -5.02 -2.79
C GLU A 41 1.23 -3.99 -2.61
N LEU A 42 1.18 -3.34 -1.45
CA LEU A 42 0.26 -2.24 -1.15
C LEU A 42 0.90 -0.92 -1.61
N ARG A 43 0.28 -0.24 -2.57
CA ARG A 43 0.83 0.93 -3.27
C ARG A 43 0.06 2.23 -3.00
N MET A 44 -0.91 2.19 -2.09
CA MET A 44 -1.77 3.31 -1.72
C MET A 44 -1.42 3.95 -0.37
N ILE A 45 -0.32 3.53 0.25
CA ILE A 45 0.09 4.01 1.57
C ILE A 45 1.00 5.23 1.39
N ASP A 46 0.54 6.38 1.89
CA ASP A 46 1.32 7.61 1.89
C ASP A 46 2.56 7.48 2.78
N ALA A 47 3.64 8.17 2.39
CA ALA A 47 4.81 8.33 3.24
C ALA A 47 4.41 9.02 4.55
N GLN A 48 4.60 8.33 5.67
CA GLN A 48 4.31 8.86 7.00
C GLN A 48 5.50 9.64 7.54
N SER A 49 5.22 10.67 8.34
CA SER A 49 6.25 11.53 8.94
C SER A 49 6.96 10.86 10.12
N GLY A 50 8.21 11.26 10.36
CA GLY A 50 9.01 10.78 11.49
C GLY A 50 9.75 9.46 11.23
N ALA A 51 10.75 9.16 12.05
CA ALA A 51 11.62 7.98 11.88
C ALA A 51 10.85 6.65 11.95
N ASP A 52 9.76 6.61 12.74
CA ASP A 52 8.94 5.42 12.96
C ASP A 52 7.58 5.49 12.24
N GLY A 53 7.37 6.48 11.36
CA GLY A 53 6.08 6.67 10.68
C GLY A 53 5.65 5.45 9.85
N TRP A 54 6.60 4.68 9.33
CA TRP A 54 6.37 3.47 8.55
C TRP A 54 5.87 2.28 9.39
N LEU A 55 6.08 2.31 10.71
CA LEU A 55 5.84 1.16 11.59
C LEU A 55 4.36 0.80 11.66
N VAL A 56 3.49 1.80 11.85
CA VAL A 56 2.04 1.58 11.99
C VAL A 56 1.42 0.91 10.76
N PRO A 57 1.57 1.44 9.52
CA PRO A 57 0.98 0.79 8.35
C PRO A 57 1.52 -0.62 8.12
N LEU A 58 2.80 -0.87 8.42
CA LEU A 58 3.36 -2.23 8.32
C LEU A 58 2.72 -3.15 9.36
N ALA A 59 2.75 -2.78 10.64
CA ALA A 59 2.27 -3.61 11.74
C ALA A 59 0.77 -3.93 11.60
N VAL A 60 -0.05 -2.94 11.24
CA VAL A 60 -1.49 -3.14 11.03
C VAL A 60 -1.74 -4.03 9.81
N ALA A 61 -1.08 -3.80 8.68
CA ALA A 61 -1.25 -4.66 7.52
C ALA A 61 -0.84 -6.11 7.82
N THR A 62 0.33 -6.32 8.43
CA THR A 62 0.79 -7.65 8.86
C THR A 62 -0.22 -8.34 9.77
N ALA A 63 -0.70 -7.65 10.80
CA ALA A 63 -1.66 -8.22 11.74
C ALA A 63 -2.98 -8.63 11.08
N LEU A 64 -3.51 -7.79 10.17
CA LEU A 64 -4.81 -8.04 9.54
C LEU A 64 -4.75 -9.09 8.42
N PHE A 65 -3.59 -9.38 7.85
CA PHE A 65 -3.43 -10.40 6.82
C PHE A 65 -2.92 -11.74 7.37
N ASP A 66 -2.02 -11.73 8.37
CA ASP A 66 -1.32 -12.94 8.83
C ASP A 66 -1.98 -13.62 10.03
N ASP A 67 -2.76 -12.90 10.84
CA ASP A 67 -3.57 -13.51 11.90
C ASP A 67 -4.94 -13.95 11.34
N PRO A 68 -5.27 -15.25 11.35
CA PRO A 68 -6.49 -15.75 10.71
C PRO A 68 -7.80 -15.21 11.30
N GLU A 69 -7.83 -14.94 12.61
CA GLU A 69 -9.03 -14.41 13.29
C GLU A 69 -9.23 -12.94 12.93
N ALA A 70 -8.15 -12.17 12.85
CA ALA A 70 -8.18 -10.78 12.42
C ALA A 70 -8.61 -10.65 10.97
N ALA A 71 -8.05 -11.48 10.08
CA ALA A 71 -8.38 -11.48 8.67
C ALA A 71 -9.88 -11.73 8.43
N GLU A 72 -10.47 -12.71 9.11
CA GLU A 72 -11.90 -13.00 9.00
C GLU A 72 -12.76 -11.87 9.56
N THR A 73 -12.39 -11.33 10.72
CA THR A 73 -13.11 -10.23 11.37
C THR A 73 -13.11 -8.97 10.49
N VAL A 74 -11.95 -8.59 9.96
CA VAL A 74 -11.83 -7.43 9.08
C VAL A 74 -12.53 -7.68 7.75
N TYR A 75 -12.41 -8.87 7.16
CA TYR A 75 -13.14 -9.21 5.93
C TYR A 75 -14.64 -8.96 6.09
N ARG A 76 -15.26 -9.45 7.18
CA ARG A 76 -16.68 -9.23 7.45
C ARG A 76 -17.01 -7.76 7.68
N THR A 77 -16.13 -7.04 8.36
CA THR A 77 -16.30 -5.61 8.67
C THR A 77 -16.29 -4.75 7.41
N VAL A 78 -15.36 -5.00 6.48
CA VAL A 78 -15.20 -4.17 5.27
C VAL A 78 -16.09 -4.62 4.11
N LYS A 79 -16.65 -5.84 4.17
CA LYS A 79 -17.51 -6.38 3.10
C LYS A 79 -18.69 -5.47 2.75
N PRO A 80 -19.47 -4.90 3.69
CA PRO A 80 -20.56 -3.98 3.36
C PRO A 80 -20.07 -2.73 2.60
N LEU A 81 -18.90 -2.20 2.94
CA LEU A 81 -18.31 -1.05 2.24
C LEU A 81 -18.09 -1.37 0.76
N ALA A 82 -17.68 -2.61 0.43
CA ALA A 82 -17.44 -3.02 -0.95
C ALA A 82 -18.69 -2.91 -1.84
N GLU A 83 -19.90 -2.99 -1.27
CA GLU A 83 -21.16 -2.81 -2.00
C GLU A 83 -21.30 -1.36 -2.53
N SER A 84 -20.72 -0.38 -1.82
CA SER A 84 -20.68 1.02 -2.25
C SER A 84 -19.62 1.32 -3.34
N ALA A 85 -18.73 0.37 -3.64
CA ALA A 85 -17.69 0.54 -4.65
C ALA A 85 -18.24 0.50 -6.09
N GLY A 86 -19.43 -0.03 -6.33
CA GLY A 86 -19.99 -0.15 -7.67
C GLY A 86 -19.15 -1.00 -8.63
N SER A 87 -19.30 -0.78 -9.94
CA SER A 87 -18.67 -1.62 -10.99
C SER A 87 -17.29 -1.16 -11.43
N ALA A 88 -16.88 0.07 -11.09
CA ALA A 88 -15.58 0.59 -11.46
C ALA A 88 -14.47 -0.04 -10.61
N ALA A 89 -13.31 -0.29 -11.23
CA ALA A 89 -12.13 -0.74 -10.49
C ALA A 89 -11.51 0.41 -9.68
N ALA A 90 -10.96 0.09 -8.52
CA ALA A 90 -10.08 1.02 -7.79
C ALA A 90 -8.87 1.43 -8.68
N PRO A 91 -8.38 2.67 -8.57
CA PRO A 91 -8.77 3.72 -7.62
C PRO A 91 -9.91 4.64 -8.12
N ARG A 92 -10.61 4.27 -9.20
CA ARG A 92 -11.61 5.16 -9.86
C ARG A 92 -13.04 4.95 -9.36
N ASN A 93 -13.21 4.13 -8.34
CA ASN A 93 -14.54 3.78 -7.85
C ASN A 93 -15.03 4.77 -6.79
N PRO A 94 -16.35 4.87 -6.54
CA PRO A 94 -16.91 5.85 -5.61
C PRO A 94 -16.36 5.70 -4.20
N LEU A 95 -16.32 4.48 -3.65
CA LEU A 95 -15.75 4.19 -2.33
C LEU A 95 -14.33 4.74 -2.17
N TRP A 96 -13.45 4.49 -3.15
CA TRP A 96 -12.07 4.99 -3.13
C TRP A 96 -12.02 6.52 -3.16
N THR A 97 -12.88 7.14 -3.98
CA THR A 97 -12.95 8.60 -4.09
C THR A 97 -13.43 9.23 -2.79
N THR A 98 -14.46 8.65 -2.15
CA THR A 98 -14.94 9.07 -0.83
C THR A 98 -13.84 8.90 0.22
N ALA A 99 -13.17 7.74 0.27
CA ALA A 99 -12.09 7.51 1.22
C ALA A 99 -10.93 8.50 1.05
N ALA A 100 -10.56 8.85 -0.18
CA ALA A 100 -9.49 9.81 -0.45
C ALA A 100 -9.87 11.27 -0.11
N ARG A 101 -11.15 11.63 -0.18
CA ARG A 101 -11.63 13.00 0.08
C ARG A 101 -12.02 13.22 1.54
N GLU A 102 -12.81 12.30 2.08
CA GLU A 102 -13.46 12.43 3.38
C GLU A 102 -12.71 11.64 4.47
N GLY A 103 -11.99 10.57 4.11
CA GLY A 103 -11.26 9.76 5.07
C GLY A 103 -12.15 9.27 6.21
N LEU A 104 -11.74 9.56 7.46
CA LEU A 104 -12.50 9.18 8.66
C LEU A 104 -13.61 10.18 9.05
N ALA A 105 -13.84 11.23 8.26
CA ALA A 105 -15.04 12.06 8.40
C ALA A 105 -16.29 11.31 7.88
N ASP A 106 -16.12 10.34 6.99
CA ASP A 106 -17.17 9.40 6.60
C ASP A 106 -17.46 8.41 7.76
N PRO A 107 -18.71 8.33 8.26
CA PRO A 107 -19.04 7.51 9.42
C PRO A 107 -18.84 6.01 9.21
N GLU A 108 -19.08 5.49 7.99
CA GLU A 108 -18.95 4.06 7.71
C GLU A 108 -17.48 3.66 7.61
N LEU A 109 -16.65 4.48 6.95
CA LEU A 109 -15.21 4.30 6.92
C LEU A 109 -14.59 4.40 8.32
N ARG A 110 -15.04 5.36 9.13
CA ARG A 110 -14.59 5.50 10.52
C ARG A 110 -14.94 4.25 11.34
N ALA A 111 -16.17 3.77 11.26
CA ALA A 111 -16.60 2.59 12.00
C ALA A 111 -15.76 1.36 11.64
N ALA A 112 -15.52 1.13 10.35
CA ALA A 112 -14.66 0.05 9.89
C ALA A 112 -13.21 0.22 10.35
N ALA A 113 -12.65 1.43 10.26
CA ALA A 113 -11.28 1.72 10.67
C ALA A 113 -11.05 1.46 12.16
N VAL A 114 -12.00 1.84 13.04
CA VAL A 114 -11.92 1.56 14.49
C VAL A 114 -11.84 0.06 14.73
N VAL A 115 -12.75 -0.72 14.13
CA VAL A 115 -12.75 -2.19 14.27
C VAL A 115 -11.45 -2.79 13.72
N CYS A 116 -10.93 -2.32 12.58
CA CYS A 116 -9.66 -2.78 12.02
C CYS A 116 -8.49 -2.53 12.99
N PHE A 117 -8.40 -1.35 13.62
CA PHE A 117 -7.31 -1.04 14.55
C PHE A 117 -7.42 -1.82 15.87
N GLU A 118 -8.63 -1.96 16.43
CA GLU A 118 -8.87 -2.78 17.61
C GLU A 118 -8.48 -4.25 17.35
N THR A 119 -8.93 -4.78 16.21
CA THR A 119 -8.61 -6.14 15.77
C THR A 119 -7.10 -6.33 15.57
N ALA A 120 -6.43 -5.36 14.95
CA ALA A 120 -4.99 -5.40 14.74
C ALA A 120 -4.22 -5.39 16.08
N LEU A 121 -4.64 -4.61 17.08
CA LEU A 121 -4.00 -4.59 18.39
C LEU A 121 -4.11 -5.94 19.11
N THR A 122 -5.27 -6.59 19.05
CA THR A 122 -5.44 -7.95 19.59
C THR A 122 -4.59 -8.98 18.85
N ALA A 123 -4.54 -8.90 17.51
CA ALA A 123 -3.72 -9.79 16.70
C ALA A 123 -2.22 -9.61 16.96
N LEU A 124 -1.75 -8.37 17.08
CA LEU A 124 -0.34 -8.08 17.39
C LEU A 124 0.09 -8.69 18.73
N ASP A 125 -0.80 -8.74 19.73
CA ASP A 125 -0.52 -9.43 21.00
C ASP A 125 -0.38 -10.94 20.79
N ARG A 126 -1.33 -11.58 20.07
CA ARG A 126 -1.26 -13.02 19.75
C ARG A 126 -0.02 -13.39 18.94
N MET A 127 0.38 -12.53 18.02
CA MET A 127 1.57 -12.70 17.17
C MET A 127 2.88 -12.47 17.92
N GLY A 128 2.84 -12.04 19.19
CA GLY A 128 4.03 -11.77 19.98
C GLY A 128 4.79 -10.51 19.55
N ALA A 129 4.10 -9.52 18.97
CA ALA A 129 4.72 -8.26 18.63
C ALA A 129 5.29 -7.57 19.87
N SER A 130 6.44 -6.91 19.72
CA SER A 130 7.09 -6.21 20.83
C SER A 130 6.18 -5.15 21.44
N GLU A 131 6.38 -4.86 22.72
CA GLU A 131 5.62 -3.82 23.42
C GLU A 131 5.74 -2.46 22.72
N ALA A 132 6.93 -2.15 22.19
CA ALA A 132 7.15 -0.93 21.41
C ALA A 132 6.23 -0.83 20.18
N VAL A 133 6.06 -1.92 19.42
CA VAL A 133 5.16 -1.95 18.26
C VAL A 133 3.71 -1.77 18.70
N ARG A 134 3.27 -2.54 19.71
CA ARG A 134 1.89 -2.47 20.22
C ARG A 134 1.56 -1.08 20.77
N ASN A 135 2.46 -0.48 21.56
CA ASN A 135 2.28 0.86 22.11
C ASN A 135 2.24 1.92 21.00
N THR A 136 3.04 1.77 19.94
CA THR A 136 3.04 2.71 18.81
C THR A 136 1.71 2.66 18.04
N VAL A 137 1.20 1.45 17.78
CA VAL A 137 -0.11 1.27 17.11
C VAL A 137 -1.25 1.78 18.00
N ALA A 138 -1.21 1.50 19.31
CA ALA A 138 -2.22 1.98 20.26
C ALA A 138 -2.24 3.51 20.34
N ALA A 139 -1.06 4.15 20.44
CA ALA A 139 -0.95 5.60 20.43
C ALA A 139 -1.46 6.23 19.12
N PHE A 140 -1.24 5.57 17.98
CA PHE A 140 -1.79 6.02 16.70
C PHE A 140 -3.33 5.91 16.68
N ASN A 141 -3.88 4.78 17.14
CA ASN A 141 -5.33 4.56 17.24
C ASN A 141 -6.01 5.64 18.09
N ASP A 142 -5.47 5.90 19.29
CA ASP A 142 -5.99 6.90 20.23
C ASP A 142 -5.90 8.33 19.70
N ARG A 143 -4.79 8.64 19.01
CA ARG A 143 -4.54 9.99 18.48
C ARG A 143 -5.45 10.31 17.29
N TYR A 144 -5.68 9.33 16.42
CA TYR A 144 -6.29 9.53 15.10
C TYR A 144 -7.61 8.78 14.97
N VAL A 145 -7.56 7.45 14.92
CA VAL A 145 -8.66 6.60 14.43
C VAL A 145 -9.91 6.69 15.31
N VAL A 146 -9.78 6.52 16.63
CA VAL A 146 -10.89 6.65 17.59
C VAL A 146 -11.55 8.03 17.51
N ARG A 147 -10.76 9.05 17.21
CA ARG A 147 -11.20 10.45 17.10
C ARG A 147 -11.74 10.81 15.71
N GLY A 148 -11.78 9.87 14.77
CA GLY A 148 -12.21 10.14 13.40
C GLY A 148 -11.26 11.08 12.65
N ARG A 149 -9.97 11.01 12.96
CA ARG A 149 -8.90 11.84 12.38
C ARG A 149 -7.85 10.99 11.69
N CYS A 150 -7.02 11.61 10.87
CA CYS A 150 -5.84 10.97 10.26
C CYS A 150 -4.62 11.91 10.30
N PRO A 151 -3.41 11.41 9.96
CA PRO A 151 -2.20 12.24 9.93
C PRO A 151 -2.30 13.49 9.04
N ALA A 152 -3.07 13.43 7.94
CA ALA A 152 -3.26 14.58 7.05
C ALA A 152 -3.92 15.78 7.76
N ASP A 153 -4.75 15.54 8.78
CA ASP A 153 -5.40 16.62 9.55
C ASP A 153 -4.41 17.48 10.34
N ASP A 154 -3.24 16.92 10.68
CA ASP A 154 -2.20 17.67 11.37
C ASP A 154 -1.41 18.57 10.40
N LEU A 155 -1.38 18.22 9.10
CA LEU A 155 -0.71 18.99 8.03
C LEU A 155 -1.50 20.24 7.62
N LEU A 156 -2.81 20.29 7.90
CA LEU A 156 -3.65 21.45 7.63
C LEU A 156 -3.43 22.59 8.62
N ARG A 157 -2.61 22.39 9.66
CA ARG A 157 -2.26 23.44 10.62
C ARG A 157 -1.23 24.41 10.02
N PRO A 158 -1.34 25.72 10.27
CA PRO A 158 -0.35 26.69 9.81
C PRO A 158 1.07 26.29 10.23
N GLY A 159 2.00 26.23 9.27
CA GLY A 159 3.41 25.87 9.50
C GLY A 159 3.71 24.36 9.59
N ALA A 160 2.72 23.47 9.50
CA ALA A 160 2.94 22.02 9.63
C ALA A 160 3.82 21.43 8.51
N LEU A 161 3.71 21.96 7.30
CA LEU A 161 4.54 21.54 6.16
C LEU A 161 5.98 22.04 6.26
N ALA A 162 6.27 23.04 7.09
CA ALA A 162 7.64 23.58 7.23
C ALA A 162 8.58 22.62 7.97
N GLY A 163 8.03 21.68 8.76
CA GLY A 163 8.79 20.63 9.46
C GLY A 163 8.94 19.32 8.68
N LEU A 164 8.28 19.19 7.51
CA LEU A 164 8.47 18.05 6.62
C LEU A 164 9.77 18.25 5.83
N SER A 165 10.90 17.90 6.43
CA SER A 165 12.14 17.82 5.68
C SER A 165 11.99 16.75 4.61
N LEU A 166 12.06 17.15 3.34
CA LEU A 166 12.34 16.20 2.26
C LEU A 166 13.60 15.43 2.67
N PRO A 167 13.65 14.10 2.50
CA PRO A 167 14.91 13.39 2.60
C PRO A 167 15.84 14.02 1.57
N THR A 168 16.81 14.81 2.06
CA THR A 168 17.90 15.33 1.26
C THR A 168 18.77 14.15 0.90
N GLY A 169 18.37 13.39 -0.11
CA GLY A 169 19.30 12.56 -0.85
C GLY A 169 20.29 13.52 -1.50
N SER A 170 21.42 13.74 -0.83
CA SER A 170 22.60 14.27 -1.51
C SER A 170 22.85 13.37 -2.73
N PRO A 171 23.03 13.93 -3.94
CA PRO A 171 23.53 13.15 -5.03
C PRO A 171 24.99 12.86 -4.69
N ASP A 172 25.26 11.69 -4.13
CA ASP A 172 26.64 11.20 -4.08
C ASP A 172 27.15 11.15 -5.53
N GLY A 173 28.06 12.06 -5.82
CA GLY A 173 28.85 12.07 -7.04
C GLY A 173 29.63 10.77 -7.18
N PRO A 174 30.13 10.44 -8.38
CA PRO A 174 30.55 9.09 -8.72
C PRO A 174 31.76 8.70 -7.89
N SER A 175 31.64 7.65 -7.09
CA SER A 175 32.82 6.93 -6.59
C SER A 175 33.40 6.13 -7.76
N ASN A 176 34.58 6.54 -8.22
CA ASN A 176 35.40 5.78 -9.16
C ASN A 176 35.89 4.49 -8.47
N GLY A 177 35.10 3.43 -8.55
CA GLY A 177 35.52 2.04 -8.35
C GLY A 177 35.63 1.34 -9.71
N PRO A 178 36.54 0.37 -9.90
CA PRO A 178 36.77 -0.24 -11.20
C PRO A 178 35.52 -1.00 -11.67
N ALA A 179 35.16 -0.79 -12.93
CA ALA A 179 33.97 -1.36 -13.56
C ALA A 179 34.01 -2.90 -13.50
N ALA A 180 33.05 -3.48 -12.78
CA ALA A 180 32.75 -4.90 -12.87
C ALA A 180 32.16 -5.21 -14.26
N PRO A 181 32.62 -6.26 -14.96
CA PRO A 181 32.07 -6.61 -16.26
C PRO A 181 30.63 -7.15 -16.13
N PRO A 182 29.78 -6.96 -17.15
CA PRO A 182 28.39 -7.39 -17.11
C PRO A 182 28.28 -8.92 -17.00
N HIS A 183 27.48 -9.38 -16.05
CA HIS A 183 27.17 -10.80 -15.86
C HIS A 183 26.52 -11.39 -17.12
N SER A 184 27.24 -12.31 -17.78
CA SER A 184 26.69 -13.23 -18.76
C SER A 184 25.79 -14.24 -18.04
N GLY A 185 24.48 -13.99 -18.01
CA GLY A 185 23.50 -14.97 -17.56
C GLY A 185 23.48 -16.18 -18.49
N ARG A 186 24.08 -17.31 -18.04
CA ARG A 186 23.85 -18.62 -18.65
C ARG A 186 22.46 -19.11 -18.25
N VAL A 187 21.63 -19.37 -19.26
CA VAL A 187 20.40 -20.15 -19.12
C VAL A 187 20.81 -21.60 -18.86
N THR A 188 20.41 -22.15 -17.72
CA THR A 188 20.35 -23.60 -17.52
C THR A 188 18.89 -23.99 -17.31
N SER A 189 18.33 -24.71 -18.28
CA SER A 189 17.05 -25.39 -18.15
C SER A 189 17.11 -26.45 -17.06
N ALA A 190 16.00 -26.57 -16.33
CA ALA A 190 15.52 -27.80 -15.72
C ALA A 190 14.02 -27.90 -16.02
#